data_AF-A0A0F9CRR3-F1
#
_entry.id   AF-A0A0F9CRR3-F1
#
_cell.length_a   1.000
_cell.length_b   1.000
_cell.length_c   1.000
_cell.angle_alpha   90.00
_cell.angle_beta   90.00
_cell.angle_gamma   90.00
#
_symmetry.space_group_name_H-M   'P 1'
#
loop_
_entity.id
_entity.type
_entity.pdbx_description
1 polymer ?
#
loop_
_entity_poly.entity_id
_entity_poly.type
_entity_poly.pdbx_seq_one_letter_code
_entity_poly.pdbx_strand_id
1 'polypeptide(L)'
;MALRARLVAPPPPPRLEWPYHTLKWGPVSASMLFVGDRRMEAETYLSSGFGIRVAIEERGEGWVPFGDLARLWSPPRIKQVLVDRKYGVPYLNTSQVFDVRPWARKWLAAG
;
A
#
# COMPACT_ATOMS: atom_id res chain seq x y z
N MET A 1 17.20 -0.30 -36.74
CA MET A 1 16.50 -0.94 -35.60
C MET A 1 15.00 -1.16 -35.88
N ALA A 2 14.62 -1.58 -37.10
CA ALA A 2 13.20 -1.58 -37.55
C ALA A 2 12.71 -2.92 -38.14
N LEU A 3 13.57 -3.94 -38.30
CA LEU A 3 13.19 -5.22 -38.92
C LEU A 3 12.53 -6.22 -37.96
N ARG A 4 12.67 -6.05 -36.64
CA ARG A 4 12.09 -6.96 -35.62
C ARG A 4 10.57 -6.86 -35.47
N ALA A 5 9.95 -5.75 -35.90
CA ALA A 5 8.51 -5.55 -35.78
C ALA A 5 7.67 -6.46 -36.71
N ARG A 6 8.29 -7.13 -37.69
CA ARG A 6 7.61 -8.01 -38.66
C ARG A 6 7.51 -9.47 -38.23
N LEU A 7 8.13 -9.85 -37.11
CA LEU A 7 8.15 -11.24 -36.60
C LEU A 7 7.02 -11.53 -35.60
N VAL A 8 6.19 -10.55 -35.29
CA VAL A 8 5.08 -10.69 -34.34
C VAL A 8 3.78 -10.70 -35.14
N ALA A 9 3.00 -11.77 -34.99
CA ALA A 9 1.67 -11.83 -35.56
C ALA A 9 0.86 -10.62 -35.09
N PRO A 10 0.04 -10.00 -35.96
CA PRO A 10 -0.80 -8.88 -35.54
C PRO A 10 -1.66 -9.31 -34.34
N PRO A 11 -1.87 -8.40 -33.37
CA PRO A 11 -2.74 -8.71 -32.24
C PRO A 11 -4.12 -9.12 -32.76
N PRO A 12 -4.79 -10.10 -32.12
CA PRO A 12 -6.11 -10.52 -32.53
C PRO A 12 -7.08 -9.33 -32.53
N PRO A 13 -8.10 -9.33 -33.40
CA PRO A 13 -9.11 -8.28 -33.40
C PRO A 13 -9.76 -8.19 -32.01
N PRO A 14 -10.14 -6.97 -31.57
CA PRO A 14 -10.84 -6.80 -30.30
C PRO A 14 -12.10 -7.66 -30.29
N ARG A 15 -12.39 -8.29 -29.15
CA ARG A 15 -13.60 -9.10 -29.00
C ARG A 15 -14.82 -8.17 -29.14
N LEU A 16 -15.76 -8.55 -30.00
CA LEU A 16 -17.04 -7.84 -30.15
C LEU A 16 -17.91 -7.99 -28.89
N GLU A 17 -17.80 -9.12 -28.18
CA GLU A 17 -18.46 -9.38 -26.91
C GLU A 17 -17.43 -9.55 -25.79
N TRP A 18 -17.44 -8.63 -24.83
CA TRP A 18 -16.57 -8.66 -23.66
C TRP A 18 -17.15 -9.62 -22.62
N PRO A 19 -16.52 -10.72 -22.17
CA PRO A 19 -17.16 -11.76 -21.34
C PRO A 19 -17.67 -11.30 -19.95
N TYR A 20 -17.39 -10.06 -19.55
CA TYR A 20 -17.73 -9.50 -18.23
C TYR A 20 -18.99 -8.59 -18.24
N HIS A 21 -19.78 -8.62 -19.31
CA HIS A 21 -20.98 -7.78 -19.51
C HIS A 21 -22.22 -8.24 -18.74
N THR A 22 -22.20 -9.44 -18.16
CA THR A 22 -23.31 -9.93 -17.34
C THR A 22 -23.21 -9.31 -15.95
N LEU A 23 -24.09 -8.33 -15.69
CA LEU A 23 -24.27 -7.73 -14.38
C LEU A 23 -24.59 -8.83 -13.35
N LYS A 24 -23.69 -9.03 -12.39
CA LYS A 24 -23.96 -9.82 -11.19
C LYS A 24 -24.27 -8.85 -10.05
N TRP A 25 -25.39 -9.06 -9.37
CA TRP A 25 -25.78 -8.25 -8.22
C TRP A 25 -26.22 -9.17 -7.08
N GLY A 26 -26.05 -8.70 -5.86
CA GLY A 26 -26.49 -9.38 -4.65
C GLY A 26 -26.48 -8.42 -3.46
N PRO A 27 -27.40 -8.56 -2.50
CA PRO A 27 -27.39 -7.74 -1.29
C PRO A 27 -26.25 -8.19 -0.37
N VAL A 28 -25.55 -7.23 0.23
CA VAL A 28 -24.54 -7.45 1.27
C VAL A 28 -24.80 -6.53 2.45
N SER A 29 -24.37 -6.92 3.64
CA SER A 29 -24.52 -6.07 4.83
C SER A 29 -23.67 -4.81 4.69
N ALA A 30 -24.26 -3.64 4.97
CA ALA A 30 -23.54 -2.37 4.98
C ALA A 30 -22.36 -2.38 5.98
N SER A 31 -22.43 -3.19 7.06
CA SER A 31 -21.34 -3.34 8.02
C SER A 31 -20.05 -3.88 7.40
N MET A 32 -20.12 -4.64 6.30
CA MET A 32 -18.94 -5.19 5.61
C MET A 32 -18.02 -4.09 5.05
N LEU A 33 -18.60 -2.95 4.61
CA LEU A 33 -17.83 -1.79 4.14
C LEU A 33 -17.01 -1.12 5.26
N PHE A 34 -17.48 -1.24 6.50
CA PHE A 34 -16.90 -0.54 7.65
C PHE A 34 -15.89 -1.39 8.44
N VAL A 35 -15.95 -2.72 8.30
CA VAL A 35 -15.12 -3.67 9.08
C VAL A 35 -13.86 -4.11 8.32
N GLY A 36 -13.69 -3.73 7.05
CA GLY A 36 -12.39 -3.87 6.38
C GLY A 36 -12.33 -3.57 4.89
N ASP A 37 -13.47 -3.48 4.19
CA ASP A 37 -13.48 -3.11 2.78
C ASP A 37 -13.76 -1.64 2.55
N ARG A 38 -12.73 -0.81 2.78
CA ARG A 38 -12.76 0.61 2.37
C ARG A 38 -12.49 0.81 0.88
N ARG A 39 -12.26 -0.25 0.10
CA ARG A 39 -11.96 -0.17 -1.33
C ARG A 39 -12.74 -1.23 -2.09
N MET A 40 -13.99 -0.89 -2.43
CA MET A 40 -14.91 -1.69 -3.27
C MET A 40 -14.37 -2.07 -4.68
N GLU A 41 -13.11 -1.79 -4.98
CA GLU A 41 -12.45 -2.03 -6.27
C GLU A 41 -11.22 -2.96 -6.14
N ALA A 42 -10.70 -3.18 -4.92
CA ALA A 42 -9.43 -3.90 -4.71
C ALA A 42 -9.61 -5.40 -4.40
N GLU A 43 -10.81 -5.82 -4.01
CA GLU A 43 -11.10 -7.20 -3.60
C GLU A 43 -10.91 -8.18 -4.77
N THR A 44 -11.23 -7.78 -6.01
CA THR A 44 -11.02 -8.58 -7.23
C THR A 44 -9.56 -8.95 -7.46
N TYR A 45 -8.60 -8.18 -6.93
CA TYR A 45 -7.16 -8.41 -7.08
C TYR A 45 -6.50 -9.07 -5.86
N LEU A 46 -7.24 -9.28 -4.76
CA LEU A 46 -6.68 -9.71 -3.48
C LEU A 46 -7.48 -10.84 -2.80
N SER A 47 -8.08 -11.74 -3.57
CA SER A 47 -8.81 -12.92 -3.04
C SER A 47 -7.96 -13.77 -2.07
N SER A 48 -6.64 -13.84 -2.30
CA SER A 48 -5.69 -14.47 -1.37
C SER A 48 -5.59 -13.75 -0.02
N GLY A 49 -5.70 -12.42 0.00
CA GLY A 49 -5.66 -11.62 1.22
C GLY A 49 -6.90 -11.83 2.11
N PHE A 50 -8.07 -12.06 1.51
CA PHE A 50 -9.28 -12.41 2.26
C PHE A 50 -9.10 -13.72 3.04
N GLY A 51 -8.63 -14.78 2.38
CA GLY A 51 -8.39 -16.07 3.04
C GLY A 51 -7.35 -15.99 4.16
N ILE A 52 -6.28 -15.20 3.97
CA ILE A 52 -5.28 -14.95 5.00
C ILE A 52 -5.88 -14.21 6.20
N ARG A 53 -6.70 -13.18 5.96
CA ARG A 53 -7.39 -12.45 7.03
C ARG A 53 -8.29 -13.39 7.84
N VAL A 54 -9.15 -14.16 7.17
CA VAL A 54 -10.04 -15.12 7.83
C VAL A 54 -9.23 -16.13 8.65
N ALA A 55 -8.15 -16.68 8.09
CA ALA A 55 -7.28 -17.61 8.83
C ALA A 55 -6.59 -16.98 10.06
N ILE A 56 -6.29 -15.68 10.01
CA ILE A 56 -5.74 -14.93 11.16
C ILE A 56 -6.81 -14.67 12.21
N GLU A 57 -8.02 -14.27 11.80
CA GLU A 57 -9.15 -13.99 12.69
C GLU A 57 -9.70 -15.28 13.35
N GLU A 58 -9.69 -16.42 12.65
CA GLU A 58 -10.06 -17.74 13.18
C GLU A 58 -9.07 -18.26 14.25
N ARG A 59 -7.84 -17.74 14.29
CA ARG A 59 -6.97 -17.95 15.45
C ARG A 59 -7.46 -17.06 16.59
N GLY A 60 -8.42 -17.58 17.35
CA GLY A 60 -9.11 -16.86 18.44
C GLY A 60 -8.25 -16.42 19.63
N GLU A 61 -6.95 -16.75 19.66
CA GLU A 61 -6.04 -16.40 20.76
C GLU A 61 -4.65 -15.99 20.24
N GLY A 62 -3.98 -15.09 20.97
CA GLY A 62 -2.59 -14.70 20.70
C GLY A 62 -2.42 -13.42 19.86
N TRP A 63 -3.51 -12.75 19.48
CA TRP A 63 -3.46 -11.46 18.79
C TRP A 63 -3.94 -10.34 19.70
N VAL A 64 -3.20 -9.24 19.70
CA VAL A 64 -3.63 -7.98 20.29
C VAL A 64 -3.42 -6.86 19.26
N PRO A 65 -4.31 -5.85 19.23
CA PRO A 65 -4.08 -4.65 18.44
C PRO A 65 -2.67 -4.08 18.69
N PHE A 66 -1.97 -3.67 17.64
CA PHE A 66 -0.65 -3.04 17.79
C PHE A 66 -0.67 -1.81 18.70
N GLY A 67 -1.80 -1.10 18.78
CA GLY A 67 -2.00 0.03 19.69
C GLY A 67 -1.94 -0.35 21.18
N ASP A 68 -2.22 -1.61 21.51
CA ASP A 68 -2.17 -2.13 22.89
C ASP A 68 -0.73 -2.51 23.28
N LEU A 69 0.11 -2.82 22.29
CA LEU A 69 1.53 -3.15 22.47
C LEU A 69 2.43 -1.92 22.41
N ALA A 70 2.07 -0.94 21.58
CA ALA A 70 2.91 0.21 21.30
C ALA A 70 2.09 1.46 21.01
N ARG A 71 2.58 2.59 21.52
CA ARG A 71 2.06 3.90 21.13
C ARG A 71 2.48 4.21 19.69
N LEU A 72 1.53 4.10 18.77
CA LEU A 72 1.73 4.48 17.37
C LEU A 72 1.55 5.99 17.21
N TRP A 73 2.59 6.66 16.74
CA TRP A 73 2.54 8.06 16.35
C TRP A 73 3.38 8.26 15.09
N SER A 74 2.83 8.93 14.09
CA SER A 74 3.56 9.38 12.91
C SER A 74 3.68 10.90 12.96
N PRO A 75 4.86 11.48 12.67
CA PRO A 75 4.95 12.91 12.44
C PRO A 75 4.03 13.32 11.29
N PRO A 76 3.53 14.56 11.30
CA PRO A 76 2.80 15.12 10.17
C PRO A 76 3.70 15.16 8.93
N ARG A 77 3.11 15.43 7.77
CA ARG A 77 3.86 15.51 6.50
C ARG A 77 5.03 16.48 6.63
N ILE A 78 6.23 15.93 6.58
CA ILE A 78 7.46 16.71 6.63
C ILE A 78 7.65 17.49 5.32
N LYS A 79 8.04 18.76 5.43
CA LYS A 79 8.54 19.53 4.29
C LYS A 79 9.94 18.99 3.98
N GLN A 80 10.09 18.27 2.87
CA GLN A 80 11.37 17.70 2.43
C GLN A 80 12.33 18.78 1.88
N VAL A 81 12.36 19.95 2.52
CA VAL A 81 13.21 21.08 2.15
C VAL A 81 14.47 20.99 2.99
N LEU A 82 15.60 20.81 2.30
CA LEU A 82 16.91 20.76 2.95
C LEU A 82 17.38 22.17 3.29
N VAL A 83 17.82 22.36 4.52
CA VAL A 83 18.35 23.63 5.03
C VAL A 83 19.68 23.40 5.74
N ASP A 84 20.39 24.49 6.05
CA ASP A 84 21.60 24.42 6.86
C ASP A 84 21.31 23.92 8.28
N ARG A 85 22.31 23.31 8.92
CA ARG A 85 22.24 22.81 10.30
C ARG A 85 21.72 23.85 11.29
N LYS A 86 22.02 25.14 11.09
CA LYS A 86 21.55 26.22 11.99
C LYS A 86 20.05 26.51 11.91
N TYR A 87 19.37 26.07 10.84
CA TYR A 87 17.97 26.42 10.57
C TYR A 87 17.02 25.21 10.52
N GLY A 88 17.52 23.99 10.68
CA GLY A 88 16.73 22.78 10.48
C GLY A 88 16.81 21.77 11.60
N VAL A 89 15.90 20.80 11.53
CA VAL A 89 15.86 19.64 12.42
C VAL A 89 16.64 18.50 11.78
N PRO A 90 17.53 17.80 12.52
CA PRO A 90 18.28 16.67 11.99
C PRO A 90 17.33 15.59 11.47
N TYR A 91 17.59 15.12 10.25
CA TYR A 91 16.81 14.07 9.60
C TYR A 91 17.65 12.83 9.36
N LEU A 92 17.16 11.70 9.86
CA LEU A 92 17.73 10.38 9.63
C LEU A 92 16.97 9.70 8.49
N ASN A 93 17.70 9.28 7.46
CA ASN A 93 17.11 8.57 6.32
C ASN A 93 16.86 7.09 6.65
N THR A 94 15.94 6.45 5.93
CA THR A 94 15.61 5.02 6.10
C THR A 94 16.84 4.12 6.00
N SER A 95 17.81 4.46 5.14
CA SER A 95 19.05 3.69 5.01
C SER A 95 19.90 3.66 6.28
N GLN A 96 19.73 4.64 7.18
CA GLN A 96 20.50 4.78 8.41
C GLN A 96 19.90 3.96 9.58
N VAL A 97 18.76 3.30 9.37
CA VAL A 97 18.16 2.40 10.38
C VAL A 97 19.10 1.26 10.74
N PHE A 98 19.97 0.85 9.82
CA PHE A 98 20.95 -0.21 10.01
C PHE A 98 22.34 0.30 10.46
N ASP A 99 22.53 1.61 10.60
CA ASP A 99 23.78 2.16 11.10
C ASP A 99 23.91 1.86 12.59
N VAL A 100 25.06 1.33 13.03
CA VAL A 100 25.34 1.09 14.46
C VAL A 100 25.39 2.41 15.25
N ARG A 101 25.82 3.50 14.58
CA ARG A 101 25.88 4.86 15.13
C ARG A 101 25.40 5.86 14.06
N PRO A 102 24.08 6.03 13.89
CA PRO A 102 23.55 6.95 12.89
C PRO A 102 23.88 8.39 13.28
N TRP A 103 24.23 9.20 12.29
CA TRP A 103 24.45 10.64 12.45
C TRP A 103 23.68 11.42 11.39
N ALA A 104 23.24 12.62 11.74
CA ALA A 104 22.42 13.44 10.85
C ALA A 104 23.27 14.04 9.72
N ARG A 105 22.98 13.61 8.48
CA ARG A 105 23.66 14.11 7.27
C ARG A 105 22.86 15.22 6.58
N LYS A 106 21.58 15.36 6.94
CA LYS A 106 20.62 16.27 6.32
C LYS A 106 19.80 16.94 7.42
N TRP A 107 19.40 18.18 7.17
CA TRP A 107 18.52 18.95 8.04
C TRP A 107 17.31 19.39 7.25
N LEU A 108 16.13 19.21 7.84
CA LEU A 108 14.86 19.61 7.24
C LEU A 108 14.37 20.91 7.86
N ALA A 109 13.77 21.77 7.05
CA ALA A 109 13.06 22.94 7.54
C ALA A 109 11.97 22.50 8.54
N ALA A 110 11.84 23.24 9.65
CA ALA A 110 10.70 23.05 10.56
C ALA A 110 9.39 23.31 9.78
N GLY A 111 8.43 22.39 9.97
CA GLY A 111 7.13 22.40 9.29
C GLY A 111 6.32 23.65 9.59
#